data_AF-A0A818G1C6-F1
#
_entry.id   AF-A0A818G1C6-F1
#
_cell.length_a   1.000
_cell.length_b   1.000
_cell.length_c   1.000
_cell.angle_alpha   90.00
_cell.angle_beta   90.00
_cell.angle_gamma   90.00
#
_symmetry.space_group_name_H-M   'P 1'
#
loop_
_entity.id
_entity.type
_entity.pdbx_description
1 polymer ?
#
loop_
_entity_poly.entity_id
_entity_poly.type
_entity_poly.pdbx_seq_one_letter_code
_entity_poly.pdbx_strand_id
1 'polypeptide(L)'
;MGPEAVELYKTVPVNLRDEITHSCMLNTYYHSGLLDKARTVFNEIPVKTVKIINIMIACLSRLFLFDGTQKLLDEYEKTNMASLVKYMALLYGLRNSRNRILSEKIYNQMKSLFLNQKEKLLSGAILLSNIYSSIGEHQLSKDFRSDQKKRN
;
A
#
# COMPACT_ATOMS: atom_id res chain seq x y z
N MET A 1 -6.44 -21.92 0.46
CA MET A 1 -6.77 -20.75 1.29
C MET A 1 -7.87 -19.86 0.70
N GLY A 2 -8.17 -19.88 -0.60
CA GLY A 2 -9.19 -19.02 -1.20
C GLY A 2 -10.66 -19.40 -0.94
N PRO A 3 -11.08 -20.67 -1.08
CA PRO A 3 -12.50 -21.03 -1.03
C PRO A 3 -13.13 -20.95 0.36
N GLU A 4 -12.43 -21.45 1.39
CA GLU A 4 -12.98 -21.52 2.77
C GLU A 4 -13.19 -20.12 3.36
N ALA A 5 -12.27 -19.19 3.10
CA ALA A 5 -12.39 -17.81 3.56
C ALA A 5 -13.61 -17.10 2.92
N VAL A 6 -13.90 -17.38 1.64
CA VAL A 6 -15.03 -16.80 0.91
C VAL A 6 -16.36 -17.34 1.43
N GLU A 7 -16.47 -18.64 1.69
CA GLU A 7 -17.67 -19.22 2.29
C GLU A 7 -17.92 -18.67 3.69
N LEU A 8 -16.91 -18.67 4.56
CA LEU A 8 -17.04 -18.13 5.91
C LEU A 8 -17.51 -16.66 5.88
N TYR A 9 -16.92 -15.82 5.02
CA TYR A 9 -17.33 -14.42 4.89
C TYR A 9 -18.79 -14.23 4.46
N LYS A 10 -19.30 -15.10 3.60
CA LYS A 10 -20.72 -15.07 3.20
C LYS A 10 -21.65 -15.47 4.34
N THR A 11 -21.19 -16.34 5.24
CA THR A 11 -21.98 -16.76 6.42
C THR A 11 -21.99 -15.71 7.54
N VAL A 12 -20.99 -14.82 7.61
CA VAL A 12 -20.95 -13.74 8.59
C VAL A 12 -21.95 -12.64 8.20
N PRO A 13 -22.97 -12.36 9.06
CA PRO A 13 -23.92 -11.29 8.84
C PRO A 13 -23.23 -9.95 8.63
N VAL A 14 -23.75 -9.11 7.72
CA VAL A 14 -23.13 -7.82 7.34
C VAL A 14 -22.87 -6.93 8.55
N ASN A 15 -23.77 -6.91 9.53
CA ASN A 15 -23.66 -6.14 10.76
C ASN A 15 -22.60 -6.65 11.75
N LEU A 16 -22.09 -7.87 11.56
CA LEU A 16 -21.03 -8.47 12.38
C LEU A 16 -19.67 -8.45 11.68
N ARG A 17 -19.58 -7.93 10.45
CA ARG A 17 -18.31 -7.80 9.73
C ARG A 17 -17.52 -6.64 10.31
N ASP A 18 -16.30 -6.94 10.74
CA ASP A 18 -15.36 -5.96 11.27
C ASP A 18 -14.15 -5.75 10.33
N GLU A 19 -13.24 -4.85 10.72
CA GLU A 19 -12.03 -4.56 9.94
C GLU A 19 -11.22 -5.83 9.64
N ILE A 20 -11.14 -6.78 10.58
CA ILE A 20 -10.41 -8.03 10.41
C ILE A 20 -11.05 -8.85 9.30
N THR A 21 -12.36 -9.05 9.38
CA THR A 21 -13.17 -9.80 8.42
C THR A 21 -13.03 -9.24 7.00
N HIS A 22 -13.12 -7.91 6.85
CA HIS A 22 -12.90 -7.24 5.58
C HIS A 22 -11.45 -7.36 5.09
N SER A 23 -10.47 -7.18 5.97
CA SER A 23 -9.04 -7.26 5.61
C SER A 23 -8.64 -8.66 5.16
N CYS A 24 -9.19 -9.71 5.77
CA CYS A 24 -8.99 -11.09 5.34
C CYS A 24 -9.50 -11.29 3.92
N MET A 25 -10.72 -10.84 3.62
CA MET A 25 -11.28 -11.00 2.27
C MET A 25 -10.54 -10.23 1.20
N LEU A 26 -10.16 -8.99 1.49
CA LEU A 26 -9.37 -8.20 0.55
C LEU A 26 -8.01 -8.87 0.26
N ASN A 27 -7.34 -9.44 1.28
CA ASN A 27 -6.11 -10.20 1.08
C ASN A 27 -6.34 -11.51 0.30
N THR A 28 -7.44 -12.21 0.54
CA THR A 28 -7.81 -13.41 -0.23
C THR A 28 -7.97 -13.08 -1.71
N TYR A 29 -8.70 -12.00 -2.04
CA TYR A 29 -8.86 -11.56 -3.42
C TYR A 29 -7.57 -10.99 -4.01
N TYR A 30 -6.75 -10.30 -3.23
CA TYR A 30 -5.41 -9.86 -3.61
C TYR A 30 -4.55 -11.05 -4.09
N HIS A 31 -4.42 -12.08 -3.25
CA HIS A 31 -3.62 -13.26 -3.57
C HIS A 31 -4.20 -14.07 -4.74
N SER A 32 -5.51 -14.01 -4.95
CA SER A 32 -6.20 -14.66 -6.05
C SER A 32 -6.22 -13.83 -7.35
N GLY A 33 -5.71 -12.60 -7.34
CA GLY A 33 -5.77 -11.69 -8.50
C GLY A 33 -7.18 -11.22 -8.88
N LEU A 34 -8.17 -11.38 -8.00
CA LEU A 34 -9.58 -11.09 -8.27
C LEU A 34 -9.94 -9.65 -7.89
N LEU A 35 -9.43 -8.69 -8.66
CA LEU A 35 -9.57 -7.26 -8.34
C LEU A 35 -11.02 -6.80 -8.27
N ASP A 36 -11.88 -7.25 -9.19
CA ASP A 36 -13.28 -6.81 -9.21
C ASP A 36 -13.99 -7.18 -7.91
N LYS A 37 -13.74 -8.40 -7.40
CA LYS A 37 -14.27 -8.84 -6.12
C LYS A 37 -13.67 -8.07 -4.94
N ALA A 38 -12.37 -7.73 -5.00
CA ALA A 38 -11.74 -6.86 -4.02
C ALA A 38 -12.39 -5.46 -4.01
N ARG A 39 -12.71 -4.88 -5.18
CA ARG A 39 -13.42 -3.60 -5.28
C ARG A 39 -14.82 -3.67 -4.69
N THR A 40 -15.57 -4.74 -4.95
CA THR A 40 -16.91 -4.93 -4.37
C THR A 40 -16.85 -4.88 -2.85
N VAL A 41 -16.00 -5.70 -2.23
CA VAL A 41 -15.84 -5.71 -0.76
C VAL A 41 -15.33 -4.36 -0.25
N PHE A 42 -14.39 -3.74 -0.95
CA PHE A 42 -13.86 -2.43 -0.56
C PHE A 42 -14.93 -1.34 -0.54
N ASN A 43 -15.85 -1.37 -1.51
CA ASN A 43 -16.94 -0.41 -1.62
C ASN A 43 -18.00 -0.61 -0.53
N GLU A 44 -18.22 -1.85 -0.08
CA GLU A 44 -19.13 -2.18 1.02
C GLU A 44 -18.61 -1.66 2.38
N ILE A 45 -17.32 -1.39 2.54
CA ILE A 45 -16.74 -0.92 3.81
C ILE A 45 -17.09 0.56 4.03
N PRO A 46 -17.88 0.90 5.06
CA PRO A 46 -18.31 2.28 5.30
C PRO A 46 -17.15 3.17 5.76
N VAL A 47 -16.27 2.67 6.64
CA VAL A 47 -15.10 3.38 7.14
C VAL A 47 -13.83 2.67 6.68
N LYS A 48 -13.17 3.27 5.68
CA LYS A 48 -11.94 2.73 5.09
C LYS A 48 -10.74 3.16 5.93
N THR A 49 -10.27 2.26 6.78
CA THR A 49 -9.07 2.48 7.59
C THR A 49 -7.81 2.47 6.73
N VAL A 50 -6.69 2.92 7.31
CA VAL A 50 -5.37 2.85 6.66
C VAL A 50 -5.05 1.43 6.18
N LYS A 51 -5.34 0.42 7.01
CA LYS A 51 -5.09 -0.99 6.69
C LYS A 51 -5.87 -1.45 5.47
N ILE A 52 -7.17 -1.14 5.41
CA ILE A 52 -8.06 -1.51 4.30
C ILE A 52 -7.60 -0.85 2.98
N ILE A 53 -7.21 0.43 3.05
CA ILE A 53 -6.72 1.18 1.89
C ILE A 53 -5.39 0.59 1.38
N ASN A 54 -4.48 0.20 2.27
CA ASN A 54 -3.20 -0.39 1.87
C ASN A 54 -3.38 -1.69 1.08
N ILE A 55 -4.31 -2.55 1.51
CA ILE A 55 -4.58 -3.81 0.82
C ILE A 55 -5.13 -3.50 -0.58
N MET A 56 -6.02 -2.52 -0.71
CA MET A 56 -6.56 -2.12 -2.00
C MET A 56 -5.50 -1.54 -2.94
N ILE A 57 -4.54 -0.78 -2.40
CA ILE A 57 -3.41 -0.24 -3.17
C ILE A 57 -2.47 -1.34 -3.63
N ALA A 58 -2.20 -2.34 -2.78
CA ALA A 58 -1.45 -3.52 -3.19
C ALA A 58 -2.17 -4.28 -4.32
N CYS A 59 -3.50 -4.46 -4.24
CA CYS A 59 -4.32 -5.04 -5.30
C CYS A 59 -4.19 -4.29 -6.64
N LEU A 60 -4.38 -2.97 -6.62
CA LEU A 60 -4.34 -2.14 -7.84
C LEU A 60 -2.94 -2.10 -8.45
N SER A 61 -1.92 -1.98 -7.62
CA SER A 61 -0.53 -1.88 -8.05
C SER A 61 0.00 -3.17 -8.66
N ARG A 62 -0.48 -4.34 -8.21
CA ARG A 62 -0.15 -5.66 -8.79
C ARG A 62 -0.68 -5.81 -10.22
N LEU A 63 -1.74 -5.09 -10.58
CA LEU A 63 -2.35 -5.13 -11.92
C LEU A 63 -1.95 -3.93 -12.79
N PHE A 64 -0.91 -3.18 -12.40
CA PHE A 64 -0.42 -1.99 -13.10
C PHE A 64 -1.49 -0.92 -13.35
N LEU A 65 -2.55 -0.88 -12.52
CA LEU A 65 -3.63 0.10 -12.65
C LEU A 65 -3.26 1.38 -11.91
N PHE A 66 -2.30 2.12 -12.47
CA PHE A 66 -1.75 3.35 -11.89
C PHE A 66 -2.83 4.40 -11.63
N ASP A 67 -3.77 4.60 -12.55
CA ASP A 67 -4.84 5.59 -12.41
C ASP A 67 -5.78 5.25 -11.26
N GLY A 68 -6.08 3.95 -11.08
CA GLY A 68 -6.88 3.47 -9.96
C GLY A 68 -6.19 3.68 -8.62
N THR A 69 -4.88 3.42 -8.56
CA THR A 69 -4.08 3.69 -7.35
C THR A 69 -4.00 5.18 -7.07
N GLN A 70 -3.75 6.02 -8.08
CA GLN A 70 -3.67 7.47 -7.91
C GLN A 70 -4.99 8.07 -7.45
N LYS A 71 -6.11 7.67 -8.06
CA LYS A 71 -7.43 8.14 -7.63
C LYS A 71 -7.72 7.80 -6.16
N LEU A 72 -7.36 6.59 -5.73
CA LEU A 72 -7.52 6.19 -4.34
C LEU A 72 -6.62 7.01 -3.41
N LEU A 73 -5.40 7.35 -3.85
CA LEU A 73 -4.51 8.25 -3.13
C LEU A 73 -5.12 9.64 -3.01
N ASP A 74 -5.65 10.21 -4.09
CA ASP A 74 -6.26 11.54 -4.09
C ASP A 74 -7.51 11.60 -3.20
N GLU A 75 -8.35 10.56 -3.21
CA GLU A 75 -9.50 10.41 -2.30
C GLU A 75 -9.04 10.30 -0.84
N TYR A 76 -7.92 9.64 -0.60
CA TYR A 76 -7.35 9.47 0.73
C TYR A 76 -6.58 10.71 1.23
N GLU A 77 -6.04 11.53 0.34
CA GLU A 77 -5.43 12.83 0.64
C GLU A 77 -6.47 13.87 1.08
N LYS A 78 -7.70 13.77 0.58
CA LYS A 78 -8.85 14.58 1.05
C LYS A 78 -9.24 14.28 2.51
N THR A 79 -8.82 13.14 3.06
CA THR A 79 -8.96 12.88 4.50
C THR A 79 -7.84 13.61 5.24
N ASN A 80 -8.17 14.40 6.27
CA ASN A 80 -7.28 15.34 6.98
C ASN A 80 -6.14 14.67 7.79
N MET A 81 -5.70 13.48 7.39
CA MET A 81 -4.60 12.72 7.98
C MET A 81 -3.36 12.79 7.08
N ALA A 82 -2.75 13.94 6.80
CA ALA A 82 -1.44 13.96 6.10
C ALA A 82 -0.31 13.42 7.00
N SER A 83 -0.32 12.13 7.33
CA SER A 83 0.59 11.52 8.30
C SER A 83 1.61 10.60 7.62
N LEU A 84 2.83 10.62 8.16
CA LEU A 84 3.93 9.70 7.82
C LEU A 84 3.48 8.24 7.67
N VAL A 85 2.58 7.83 8.56
CA VAL A 85 2.03 6.48 8.62
C VAL A 85 1.44 6.07 7.27
N LYS A 86 0.82 7.00 6.53
CA LYS A 86 0.26 6.76 5.19
C LYS A 86 1.34 6.44 4.17
N TYR A 87 2.33 7.32 3.97
CA TYR A 87 3.37 7.10 2.96
C TYR A 87 4.20 5.83 3.24
N MET A 88 4.45 5.55 4.52
CA MET A 88 5.10 4.31 4.94
C MET A 88 4.27 3.08 4.57
N ALA A 89 2.98 3.12 4.90
CA ALA A 89 2.02 2.07 4.56
C ALA A 89 1.92 1.81 3.04
N LEU A 90 1.95 2.86 2.23
CA LEU A 90 1.95 2.77 0.77
C LEU A 90 3.21 2.09 0.24
N LEU A 91 4.39 2.53 0.69
CA LEU A 91 5.66 1.91 0.31
C LEU A 91 5.71 0.43 0.73
N TYR A 92 5.15 0.08 1.90
CA TYR A 92 5.00 -1.32 2.32
C TYR A 92 4.13 -2.15 1.37
N GLY A 93 2.95 -1.63 0.97
CA GLY A 93 2.07 -2.31 0.00
C GLY A 93 2.75 -2.50 -1.36
N LEU A 94 3.50 -1.50 -1.81
CA LEU A 94 4.18 -1.52 -3.10
C LEU A 94 5.34 -2.51 -3.14
N ARG A 95 6.01 -2.78 -2.02
CA ARG A 95 7.05 -3.83 -1.91
C ARG A 95 6.56 -5.19 -2.39
N ASN A 96 5.32 -5.55 -2.06
CA ASN A 96 4.75 -6.84 -2.45
C ASN A 96 4.31 -6.85 -3.92
N SER A 97 3.97 -5.69 -4.48
CA SER A 97 3.63 -5.54 -5.90
C SER A 97 4.85 -5.42 -6.83
N ARG A 98 6.06 -5.26 -6.29
CA ARG A 98 7.32 -5.05 -7.03
C ARG A 98 7.25 -3.86 -8.02
N ASN A 99 6.38 -2.89 -7.75
CA ASN A 99 6.15 -1.75 -8.63
C ASN A 99 7.11 -0.58 -8.29
N ARG A 100 8.26 -0.55 -8.97
CA ARG A 100 9.33 0.43 -8.75
C ARG A 100 8.88 1.87 -8.99
N ILE A 101 8.29 2.14 -10.16
CA ILE A 101 7.95 3.50 -10.62
C ILE A 101 7.00 4.18 -9.63
N LEU A 102 5.96 3.46 -9.20
CA LEU A 102 5.01 4.00 -8.24
C LEU A 102 5.65 4.19 -6.85
N SER A 103 6.56 3.29 -6.45
CA SER A 103 7.29 3.42 -5.18
C SER A 103 8.14 4.69 -5.14
N GLU A 104 8.84 5.00 -6.23
CA GLU A 104 9.63 6.23 -6.37
C GLU A 104 8.75 7.48 -6.35
N LYS A 105 7.62 7.45 -7.06
CA LYS A 105 6.66 8.57 -7.08
C LYS A 105 6.13 8.89 -5.68
N ILE A 106 5.71 7.86 -4.94
CA ILE A 106 5.20 8.00 -3.57
C ILE A 106 6.28 8.50 -2.61
N TYR A 107 7.51 8.00 -2.73
CA TYR A 107 8.63 8.48 -1.94
C TYR A 107 8.97 9.94 -2.24
N ASN A 108 8.91 10.38 -3.51
CA ASN A 108 9.15 11.77 -3.88
C ASN A 108 8.06 12.71 -3.35
N GLN A 109 6.79 12.29 -3.37
CA GLN A 109 5.69 13.03 -2.73
C GLN A 109 5.91 13.14 -1.22
N MET A 110 6.24 12.03 -0.55
CA MET A 110 6.62 12.02 0.86
C MET A 110 7.77 13.00 1.13
N LYS A 111 8.80 13.01 0.28
CA LYS A 111 9.94 13.91 0.38
C LYS A 111 9.56 15.39 0.30
N SER A 112 8.66 15.74 -0.62
CA SER A 112 8.19 17.13 -0.74
C SER A 112 7.42 17.62 0.49
N LEU A 113 6.68 16.74 1.18
CA LEU A 113 5.86 17.10 2.34
C LEU A 113 6.64 17.09 3.66
N PHE A 114 7.63 16.21 3.80
CA PHE A 114 8.38 16.00 5.04
C PHE A 114 9.83 16.48 4.95
N LEU A 115 10.12 17.48 4.09
CA LEU A 115 11.47 17.97 3.79
C LEU A 115 12.30 18.29 5.06
N ASN A 116 11.65 18.83 6.09
CA ASN A 116 12.29 19.23 7.35
C ASN A 116 12.29 18.12 8.43
N GLN A 117 11.78 16.93 8.13
CA GLN A 117 11.59 15.85 9.10
C GLN A 117 12.47 14.64 8.70
N LYS A 118 13.78 14.78 8.87
CA LYS A 118 14.80 13.82 8.40
C LYS A 118 14.54 12.37 8.83
N GLU A 119 14.13 12.13 10.08
CA GLU A 119 13.83 10.78 10.59
C GLU A 119 12.68 10.09 9.83
N LYS A 120 11.68 10.88 9.44
CA LYS A 120 10.54 10.42 8.66
C LYS A 120 10.98 10.02 7.26
N LEU A 121 11.80 10.86 6.62
CA LEU A 121 12.37 10.58 5.30
C LEU A 121 13.26 9.35 5.30
N LEU A 122 14.08 9.17 6.35
CA LEU A 122 14.95 8.00 6.50
C LEU A 122 14.15 6.69 6.50
N SER A 123 13.01 6.67 7.20
CA SER A 123 12.13 5.50 7.27
C SER A 123 11.57 5.13 5.88
N GLY A 124 11.10 6.12 5.12
CA GLY A 124 10.64 5.92 3.74
C GLY A 124 11.76 5.49 2.79
N ALA A 125 12.97 6.02 2.99
CA ALA A 125 14.14 5.71 2.19
C ALA A 125 14.57 4.24 2.37
N ILE A 126 14.57 3.75 3.61
CA ILE A 126 14.85 2.34 3.91
C ILE A 126 13.85 1.42 3.20
N LEU A 127 12.56 1.78 3.20
CA LEU A 127 11.54 1.01 2.49
C LEU A 127 11.78 1.00 0.98
N LEU A 128 12.00 2.16 0.36
CA LEU A 128 12.28 2.24 -1.08
C LEU A 128 13.52 1.42 -1.47
N SER A 129 14.57 1.48 -0.66
CA SER A 129 15.75 0.62 -0.85
C SER A 129 15.44 -0.87 -0.74
N ASN A 130 14.59 -1.27 0.21
CA ASN A 130 14.16 -2.66 0.33
C ASN A 130 13.32 -3.11 -0.88
N ILE A 131 12.56 -2.21 -1.50
CA ILE A 131 11.83 -2.47 -2.75
C ILE A 131 12.82 -2.69 -3.90
N TYR A 132 13.85 -1.85 -4.06
CA TYR A 132 14.90 -2.09 -5.05
C TYR A 132 15.57 -3.46 -4.87
N SER A 133 15.86 -3.83 -3.62
CA SER A 133 16.40 -5.17 -3.32
C SER A 133 15.41 -6.29 -3.68
N SER A 134 14.10 -6.14 -3.43
CA SER A 134 13.10 -7.17 -3.72
C SER A 134 12.80 -7.33 -5.22
N ILE A 135 13.12 -6.33 -6.03
CA ILE A 135 13.02 -6.41 -7.50
C ILE A 135 14.30 -6.93 -8.16
N GLY A 136 15.38 -7.18 -7.40
CA GLY A 136 16.67 -7.65 -7.92
C GLY A 136 17.64 -6.52 -8.28
N GLU A 137 17.24 -5.26 -8.06
CA GLU A 137 18.06 -4.09 -8.31
C GLU A 137 19.00 -3.78 -7.12
N HIS A 138 19.86 -4.74 -6.81
CA HIS A 138 20.74 -4.69 -5.65
C HIS A 138 21.75 -3.53 -5.71
N GLN A 139 22.24 -3.18 -6.90
CA GLN A 139 23.19 -2.08 -7.07
C GLN A 139 22.52 -0.74 -6.76
N LEU A 140 21.33 -0.48 -7.34
CA LEU A 140 20.56 0.72 -7.06
C LEU A 140 20.21 0.85 -5.57
N SER A 141 19.86 -0.27 -4.92
CA SER A 141 19.62 -0.29 -3.47
C SER A 141 20.84 0.16 -2.66
N LYS A 142 22.05 -0.31 -3.00
CA LYS A 142 23.30 0.07 -2.35
C LYS A 142 23.65 1.54 -2.60
N ASP A 143 23.52 1.99 -3.83
CA ASP A 143 23.82 3.37 -4.22
C ASP A 143 22.89 4.34 -3.50
N PHE A 144 21.59 4.01 -3.49
CA PHE A 144 20.58 4.79 -2.78
C PHE A 144 20.87 4.85 -1.27
N ARG A 145 21.17 3.72 -0.60
CA ARG A 145 21.54 3.72 0.83
C ARG A 145 22.78 4.57 1.12
N SER A 146 23.75 4.55 0.22
CA SER A 146 24.99 5.32 0.35
C SER A 146 24.74 6.82 0.21
N ASP A 147 23.90 7.22 -0.74
CA ASP A 147 23.45 8.61 -0.92
C ASP A 147 22.69 9.12 0.31
N GLN A 148 21.78 8.32 0.87
CA GLN A 148 21.03 8.74 2.07
C GLN A 148 21.92 8.89 3.31
N LYS A 149 22.96 8.07 3.48
CA LYS A 149 23.95 8.22 4.56
C LYS A 149 24.76 9.51 4.47
N LYS A 150 25.05 9.99 3.26
CA LYS A 150 25.78 11.25 3.04
C LYS A 150 24.93 12.49 3.35
N ARG A 151 23.60 12.35 3.38
CA ARG A 151 22.63 13.45 3.57
C ARG A 151 22.13 13.59 5.02
N ASN A 152 22.42 12.61 5.87
CA ASN A 152 22.10 12.63 7.31
C ASN A 152 23.16 13.43 8.07
#